data_AF-A0A958L2U5-F1
#
_entry.id   AF-A0A958L2U5-F1
#
_cell.length_a   1.000
_cell.length_b   1.000
_cell.length_c   1.000
_cell.angle_alpha   90.00
_cell.angle_beta   90.00
_cell.angle_gamma   90.00
#
_symmetry.space_group_name_H-M   'P 1'
#
loop_
_entity.id
_entity.type
_entity.pdbx_description
1 polymer ?
#
loop_
_entity_poly.entity_id
_entity_poly.type
_entity_poly.pdbx_seq_one_letter_code
_entity_poly.pdbx_strand_id
1 'polypeptide(L)'
;MRSPALFVLILAFPSVVFAENLHECNGVWTNKGCQAVEKAASGDGSLPAVETKSDSQYKLRSDHAQKERIIEDVRLASVRFNKEHGQVIPGIYALEQYCMRKNITVEACEARASALENRANSSAKLLANIESRKSAYERREKFVEKRKEGPHKVR
;
A
#
# COMPACT_ATOMS: atom_id res chain seq x y z
N MET A 1 61.86 6.95 23.93
CA MET A 1 60.72 7.87 23.75
C MET A 1 59.58 7.11 23.09
N ARG A 2 58.38 7.20 23.69
CA ARG A 2 57.03 6.93 23.15
C ARG A 2 56.63 5.48 22.88
N SER A 3 56.04 4.88 23.91
CA SER A 3 55.06 3.79 23.83
C SER A 3 53.84 4.19 23.00
N PRO A 4 53.29 3.30 22.16
CA PRO A 4 51.89 3.38 21.75
C PRO A 4 51.04 2.55 22.71
N ALA A 5 50.32 3.24 23.60
CA ALA A 5 49.24 2.66 24.37
C ALA A 5 48.10 2.29 23.40
N LEU A 6 48.00 1.00 23.08
CA LEU A 6 46.87 0.45 22.32
C LEU A 6 45.72 0.25 23.31
N PHE A 7 44.88 1.28 23.43
CA PHE A 7 43.64 1.25 24.19
C PHE A 7 42.66 0.31 23.47
N VAL A 8 42.62 -0.95 23.90
CA VAL A 8 41.56 -1.90 23.50
C VAL A 8 40.32 -1.55 24.31
N LEU A 9 39.41 -0.80 23.70
CA LEU A 9 38.11 -0.46 24.27
C LEU A 9 37.17 -1.66 24.08
N ILE A 10 37.26 -2.65 24.98
CA ILE A 10 36.31 -3.76 25.06
C ILE A 10 35.00 -3.18 25.63
N LEU A 11 34.07 -2.84 24.75
CA LEU A 11 32.68 -2.60 25.13
C LEU A 11 32.07 -3.94 25.54
N ALA A 12 32.10 -4.21 26.84
CA ALA A 12 31.27 -5.22 27.47
C ALA A 12 29.81 -4.85 27.21
N PHE A 13 29.16 -5.55 26.29
CA PHE A 13 27.69 -5.61 26.27
C PHE A 13 27.27 -6.52 27.43
N PRO A 14 26.62 -6.02 28.49
CA PRO A 14 25.90 -6.92 29.37
C PRO A 14 24.74 -7.50 28.57
N SER A 15 24.82 -8.79 28.25
CA SER A 15 23.69 -9.61 27.87
C SER A 15 22.73 -9.68 29.05
N VAL A 16 21.90 -8.64 29.21
CA VAL A 16 20.73 -8.72 30.08
C VAL A 16 19.72 -9.60 29.36
N VAL A 17 19.85 -10.91 29.57
CA VAL A 17 18.78 -11.86 29.29
C VAL A 17 17.69 -11.56 30.30
N PHE A 18 16.76 -10.66 29.93
CA PHE A 18 15.49 -10.56 30.63
C PHE A 18 14.73 -11.85 30.33
N ALA A 19 14.94 -12.88 31.16
CA ALA A 19 13.96 -13.94 31.32
C ALA A 19 12.73 -13.28 31.95
N GLU A 20 11.82 -12.78 31.12
CA GLU A 20 10.49 -12.37 31.56
C GLU A 20 9.80 -13.61 32.13
N ASN A 21 9.74 -13.70 33.46
CA ASN A 21 8.94 -14.72 34.12
C ASN A 21 7.47 -14.43 33.79
N LEU A 22 6.96 -15.13 32.78
CA LEU A 22 5.56 -15.10 32.39
C LEU A 22 4.78 -15.91 33.43
N HIS A 23 3.89 -15.24 34.15
CA HIS A 23 2.99 -15.86 35.12
C HIS A 23 1.58 -15.89 34.52
N GLU A 24 0.89 -17.02 34.67
CA GLU A 24 -0.53 -17.12 34.32
C GLU A 24 -1.37 -16.76 35.55
N CYS A 25 -2.07 -15.63 35.51
CA CYS A 25 -3.03 -15.23 36.54
C CYS A 25 -4.44 -15.31 35.95
N ASN A 26 -5.31 -16.20 36.47
CA ASN A 26 -6.70 -16.35 36.03
C ASN A 26 -6.89 -16.49 34.49
N GLY A 27 -6.02 -17.25 33.83
CA GLY A 27 -6.08 -17.49 32.38
C GLY A 27 -5.45 -16.39 31.51
N VAL A 28 -4.80 -15.39 32.12
CA VAL A 28 -4.10 -14.30 31.42
C VAL A 28 -2.61 -14.34 31.74
N TRP A 29 -1.78 -14.36 30.71
CA TRP A 29 -0.32 -14.33 30.82
C TRP A 29 0.18 -12.91 31.08
N THR A 30 0.94 -12.71 32.15
CA THR A 30 1.46 -11.41 32.59
C THR A 30 2.89 -11.50 33.10
N ASN A 31 3.66 -10.43 32.90
CA ASN A 31 5.04 -10.28 33.41
C ASN A 31 5.11 -9.51 34.74
N LYS A 32 3.96 -9.26 35.39
CA LYS A 32 3.84 -8.62 36.71
C LYS A 32 3.24 -9.61 37.72
N GLY A 33 3.73 -9.59 38.96
CA GLY A 33 3.23 -10.46 40.03
C GLY A 33 1.71 -10.31 40.22
N CYS A 34 1.00 -11.43 40.37
CA CYS A 34 -0.45 -11.46 40.53
C CYS A 34 -0.85 -10.80 41.87
N GLN A 35 -1.06 -9.48 41.89
CA GLN A 35 -1.68 -8.81 43.03
C GLN A 35 -3.10 -8.37 42.68
N ALA A 36 -4.05 -8.96 43.42
CA ALA A 36 -5.43 -8.56 43.63
C ALA A 36 -6.35 -8.49 42.40
N VAL A 37 -6.78 -9.65 41.90
CA VAL A 37 -8.07 -9.79 41.20
C VAL A 37 -9.05 -10.45 42.16
N GLU A 38 -9.37 -9.77 43.26
CA GLU A 38 -10.57 -10.07 44.03
C GLU A 38 -11.47 -8.85 43.98
N LYS A 39 -12.73 -9.09 43.59
CA LYS A 39 -13.87 -8.16 43.45
C LYS A 39 -14.04 -7.48 42.09
N ALA A 40 -14.46 -8.28 41.12
CA ALA A 40 -15.48 -7.86 40.15
C ALA A 40 -16.29 -9.09 39.67
N ALA A 41 -16.80 -9.87 40.61
CA ALA A 41 -17.91 -10.78 40.36
C ALA A 41 -19.06 -10.28 41.24
N SER A 42 -20.25 -10.17 40.66
CA SER A 42 -21.52 -9.70 41.24
C SER A 42 -21.80 -8.20 41.07
N GLY A 43 -22.58 -7.86 40.04
CA GLY A 43 -23.29 -6.60 39.96
C GLY A 43 -23.69 -6.23 38.54
N ASP A 44 -24.96 -6.45 38.19
CA ASP A 44 -25.65 -5.87 37.05
C ASP A 44 -25.29 -4.38 36.87
N GLY A 45 -24.79 -4.02 35.71
CA GLY A 45 -24.43 -2.65 35.40
C GLY A 45 -23.57 -2.58 34.15
N SER A 46 -24.18 -2.16 33.05
CA SER A 46 -23.53 -1.84 31.78
C SER A 46 -22.22 -1.06 32.03
N LEU A 47 -21.08 -1.74 31.90
CA LEU A 47 -19.77 -1.08 31.99
C LEU A 47 -19.62 -0.16 30.76
N PRO A 48 -19.20 1.11 30.94
CA PRO A 48 -18.81 1.92 29.80
C PRO A 48 -17.65 1.20 29.11
N ALA A 49 -17.73 1.04 27.79
CA ALA A 49 -16.64 0.49 26.99
C ALA A 49 -15.39 1.35 27.22
N VAL A 50 -14.52 0.92 28.13
CA VAL A 50 -13.19 1.47 28.28
C VAL A 50 -12.44 1.00 27.06
N GLU A 51 -12.50 1.77 25.97
CA GLU A 51 -11.53 1.66 24.88
C GLU A 51 -10.16 1.84 25.52
N THR A 52 -9.46 0.73 25.73
CA THR A 52 -8.13 0.79 26.31
C THR A 52 -7.25 1.49 25.28
N LYS A 53 -6.36 2.39 25.73
CA LYS A 53 -5.40 3.08 24.83
C LYS A 53 -4.63 2.09 23.94
N SER A 54 -4.47 0.85 24.40
CA SER A 54 -3.96 -0.31 23.66
C SER A 54 -4.72 -0.58 22.35
N ASP A 55 -6.06 -0.61 22.37
CA ASP A 55 -6.88 -0.94 21.20
C ASP A 55 -6.80 0.16 20.13
N SER A 56 -6.77 1.43 20.56
CA SER A 56 -6.60 2.56 19.64
C SER A 56 -5.23 2.55 18.94
N GLN A 57 -4.17 2.16 19.65
CA GLN A 57 -2.81 2.14 19.12
C GLN A 57 -2.59 0.93 18.19
N TYR A 58 -3.19 -0.22 18.51
CA TYR A 58 -3.20 -1.40 17.65
C TYR A 58 -3.98 -1.14 16.35
N LYS A 59 -5.18 -0.54 16.44
CA LYS A 59 -6.00 -0.16 15.29
C LYS A 59 -5.27 0.84 14.38
N LEU A 60 -4.59 1.84 14.94
CA LEU A 60 -3.83 2.82 14.16
C LEU A 60 -2.68 2.19 13.36
N ARG A 61 -1.97 1.21 13.95
CA ARG A 61 -0.90 0.46 13.27
C ARG A 61 -1.46 -0.46 12.19
N SER A 62 -2.59 -1.11 12.46
CA SER A 62 -3.30 -1.95 11.48
C SER A 62 -3.74 -1.13 10.26
N ASP A 63 -4.36 0.03 10.49
CA ASP A 63 -4.85 0.90 9.42
C ASP A 63 -3.70 1.45 8.56
N HIS A 64 -2.57 1.79 9.18
CA HIS A 64 -1.37 2.21 8.44
C HIS A 64 -0.85 1.12 7.51
N ALA A 65 -0.71 -0.11 8.03
CA ALA A 65 -0.23 -1.24 7.24
C ALA A 65 -1.19 -1.59 6.08
N GLN A 66 -2.51 -1.45 6.29
CA GLN A 66 -3.50 -1.66 5.24
C GLN A 66 -3.39 -0.60 4.13
N LYS A 67 -3.24 0.68 4.50
CA LYS A 67 -3.02 1.77 3.53
C LYS A 67 -1.76 1.56 2.70
N GLU A 68 -0.67 1.10 3.31
CA GLU A 68 0.56 0.79 2.57
C GLU A 68 0.34 -0.31 1.52
N ARG A 69 -0.39 -1.37 1.86
CA ARG A 69 -0.72 -2.44 0.91
C ARG A 69 -1.52 -1.91 -0.28
N ILE A 70 -2.53 -1.08 -0.04
CA ILE A 70 -3.34 -0.46 -1.11
C ILE A 70 -2.45 0.38 -2.05
N ILE A 71 -1.52 1.16 -1.49
CA ILE A 71 -0.59 1.97 -2.29
C ILE A 71 0.33 1.07 -3.13
N GLU A 72 0.86 -0.02 -2.55
CA GLU A 72 1.70 -0.99 -3.26
C GLU A 72 0.94 -1.71 -4.38
N ASP A 73 -0.32 -2.09 -4.17
CA ASP A 73 -1.15 -2.72 -5.19
C ASP A 73 -1.33 -1.79 -6.40
N VAL A 74 -1.56 -0.49 -6.15
CA VAL A 74 -1.64 0.53 -7.22
C VAL A 74 -0.30 0.73 -7.92
N ARG A 75 0.83 0.68 -7.19
CA ARG A 75 2.18 0.75 -7.79
C ARG A 75 2.41 -0.43 -8.74
N LEU A 76 2.10 -1.65 -8.30
CA LEU A 76 2.20 -2.85 -9.12
C LEU A 76 1.26 -2.80 -10.32
N ALA A 77 0.02 -2.30 -10.14
CA ALA A 77 -0.91 -2.07 -11.23
C ALA A 77 -0.34 -1.06 -12.25
N SER A 78 0.29 0.02 -11.80
CA SER A 78 0.92 0.99 -12.70
C SER A 78 2.11 0.43 -13.47
N VAL A 79 2.93 -0.43 -12.85
CA VAL A 79 4.03 -1.09 -13.56
C VAL A 79 3.48 -1.99 -14.66
N ARG A 80 2.42 -2.76 -14.36
CA ARG A 80 1.72 -3.61 -15.35
C ARG A 80 1.14 -2.76 -16.48
N PHE A 81 0.42 -1.69 -16.14
CA PHE A 81 -0.17 -0.77 -17.11
C PHE A 81 0.88 -0.14 -18.04
N ASN A 82 2.04 0.25 -17.49
CA ASN A 82 3.14 0.76 -18.29
C ASN A 82 3.73 -0.29 -19.23
N LYS A 83 3.85 -1.53 -18.77
CA LYS A 83 4.31 -2.65 -19.61
C LYS A 83 3.33 -2.96 -20.74
N GLU A 84 2.03 -2.92 -20.48
CA GLU A 84 0.98 -3.29 -21.45
C GLU A 84 0.66 -2.18 -22.44
N HIS A 85 0.71 -0.91 -22.00
CA HIS A 85 0.25 0.22 -22.79
C HIS A 85 1.32 1.29 -23.05
N GLY A 86 2.53 1.14 -22.50
CA GLY A 86 3.60 2.15 -22.61
C GLY A 86 3.28 3.46 -21.91
N GLN A 87 2.40 3.43 -20.90
CA GLN A 87 1.90 4.62 -20.21
C GLN A 87 2.04 4.53 -18.69
N VAL A 88 2.30 5.67 -18.06
CA VAL A 88 2.37 5.78 -16.60
C VAL A 88 1.02 6.21 -16.06
N ILE A 89 0.54 5.58 -14.99
CA ILE A 89 -0.67 6.04 -14.27
C ILE A 89 -0.31 7.34 -13.52
N PRO A 90 -0.86 8.51 -13.90
CA PRO A 90 -0.56 9.75 -13.21
C PRO A 90 -1.27 9.77 -11.86
N GLY A 91 -0.60 10.23 -10.81
CA GLY A 91 -1.24 10.53 -9.51
C GLY A 91 -0.99 9.55 -8.38
N ILE A 92 -0.15 8.54 -8.56
CA ILE A 92 0.25 7.60 -7.48
C ILE A 92 0.87 8.35 -6.29
N TYR A 93 1.75 9.32 -6.56
CA TYR A 93 2.34 10.15 -5.51
C TYR A 93 1.28 10.94 -4.72
N ALA A 94 0.26 11.46 -5.41
CA ALA A 94 -0.84 12.17 -4.78
C ALA A 94 -1.76 11.23 -3.97
N LEU A 95 -1.91 9.97 -4.41
CA LEU A 95 -2.62 8.92 -3.66
C LEU A 95 -1.87 8.60 -2.36
N GLU A 96 -0.56 8.40 -2.41
CA GLU A 96 0.28 8.13 -1.24
C GLU A 96 0.19 9.27 -0.21
N GLN A 97 0.36 10.52 -0.66
CA GLN A 97 0.20 11.72 0.17
C GLN A 97 -1.21 11.87 0.77
N TYR A 98 -2.23 11.33 0.12
CA TYR A 98 -3.59 11.34 0.62
C TYR A 98 -3.80 10.24 1.67
N CYS A 99 -3.47 8.99 1.33
CA CYS A 99 -3.69 7.82 2.17
C CYS A 99 -2.90 7.89 3.49
N MET A 100 -1.67 8.40 3.46
CA MET A 100 -0.80 8.49 4.64
C MET A 100 -1.18 9.61 5.63
N ARG A 101 -2.25 10.36 5.37
CA ARG A 101 -2.78 11.32 6.34
C ARG A 101 -3.46 10.60 7.51
N LYS A 102 -3.27 11.13 8.72
CA LYS A 102 -3.79 10.56 9.97
C LYS A 102 -5.31 10.49 10.04
N ASN A 103 -6.02 11.40 9.36
CA ASN A 103 -7.48 11.50 9.39
C ASN A 103 -8.18 10.73 8.26
N ILE A 104 -7.42 10.11 7.36
CA ILE A 104 -7.98 9.33 6.26
C ILE A 104 -8.22 7.90 6.75
N THR A 105 -9.37 7.33 6.42
CA THR A 105 -9.67 5.91 6.71
C THR A 105 -9.09 5.01 5.62
N VAL A 106 -8.97 3.72 5.91
CA VAL A 106 -8.56 2.72 4.91
C VAL A 106 -9.54 2.72 3.73
N GLU A 107 -10.84 2.71 3.99
CA GLU A 107 -11.90 2.76 2.98
C GLU A 107 -11.80 3.99 2.06
N ALA A 108 -11.49 5.17 2.63
CA ALA A 108 -11.30 6.38 1.84
C ALA A 108 -10.03 6.30 0.95
N CYS A 109 -8.99 5.60 1.41
CA CYS A 109 -7.81 5.31 0.60
C CYS A 109 -8.15 4.34 -0.53
N GLU A 110 -8.87 3.25 -0.24
CA GLU A 110 -9.33 2.27 -1.24
C GLU A 110 -10.19 2.92 -2.32
N ALA A 111 -11.20 3.72 -1.94
CA ALA A 111 -12.07 4.40 -2.89
C ALA A 111 -11.28 5.30 -3.85
N ARG A 112 -10.23 5.97 -3.34
CA ARG A 112 -9.38 6.83 -4.16
C ARG A 112 -8.41 6.04 -5.04
N ALA A 113 -7.89 4.92 -4.55
CA ALA A 113 -7.09 3.97 -5.32
C ALA A 113 -7.90 3.38 -6.48
N SER A 114 -9.11 2.86 -6.22
CA SER A 114 -10.00 2.31 -7.25
C SER A 114 -10.40 3.37 -8.28
N ALA A 115 -10.65 4.62 -7.86
CA ALA A 115 -10.92 5.71 -8.80
C ALA A 115 -9.73 5.97 -9.75
N LEU A 116 -8.50 5.88 -9.24
CA LEU A 116 -7.28 6.04 -10.03
C LEU A 116 -7.13 4.92 -11.08
N GLU A 117 -7.33 3.67 -10.65
CA GLU A 117 -7.29 2.50 -11.55
C GLU A 117 -8.37 2.57 -12.62
N ASN A 118 -9.60 2.93 -12.26
CA ASN A 118 -10.70 3.10 -13.22
C ASN A 118 -10.40 4.16 -14.29
N ARG A 119 -9.73 5.25 -13.90
CA ARG A 119 -9.30 6.29 -14.83
C ARG A 119 -8.20 5.79 -15.78
N ALA A 120 -7.24 5.01 -15.28
CA ALA A 120 -6.21 4.39 -16.10
C ALA A 120 -6.81 3.42 -17.12
N ASN A 121 -7.70 2.52 -16.67
CA ASN A 121 -8.39 1.55 -17.53
C ASN A 121 -9.24 2.23 -18.62
N SER A 122 -9.92 3.32 -18.27
CA SER A 122 -10.69 4.11 -19.23
C SER A 122 -9.79 4.76 -20.29
N SER A 123 -8.62 5.26 -19.87
CA SER A 123 -7.62 5.83 -20.77
C SER A 123 -7.07 4.78 -21.75
N ALA A 124 -6.73 3.58 -21.26
CA ALA A 124 -6.30 2.48 -22.11
C ALA A 124 -7.35 2.09 -23.16
N LYS A 125 -8.62 1.97 -22.77
CA LYS A 125 -9.72 1.70 -23.72
C LYS A 125 -9.85 2.77 -24.80
N LEU A 126 -9.70 4.05 -24.42
CA LEU A 126 -9.74 5.15 -25.37
C LEU A 126 -8.62 5.04 -26.41
N LEU A 127 -7.41 4.72 -25.96
CA LEU A 127 -6.23 4.62 -26.83
C LEU A 127 -6.36 3.45 -27.81
N ALA A 128 -6.81 2.29 -27.35
CA ALA A 128 -7.09 1.15 -28.22
C ALA A 128 -8.11 1.49 -29.31
N ASN A 129 -9.15 2.28 -28.98
CA ASN A 129 -10.12 2.75 -29.96
C ASN A 129 -9.51 3.75 -30.96
N ILE A 130 -8.66 4.68 -30.51
CA ILE A 130 -7.97 5.64 -31.38
C ILE A 130 -7.05 4.89 -32.35
N GLU A 131 -6.27 3.93 -31.88
CA GLU A 131 -5.34 3.15 -32.70
C GLU A 131 -6.08 2.29 -33.72
N SER A 132 -7.16 1.63 -33.31
CA SER A 132 -8.06 0.89 -34.22
C SER A 132 -8.60 1.80 -35.32
N ARG A 133 -9.12 2.99 -34.96
CA ARG A 133 -9.60 3.98 -35.94
C ARG A 133 -8.50 4.46 -36.87
N LYS A 134 -7.32 4.78 -36.35
CA LYS A 134 -6.16 5.22 -37.15
C LYS A 134 -5.80 4.17 -38.20
N SER A 135 -5.70 2.90 -37.80
CA SER A 135 -5.41 1.80 -38.72
C SER A 135 -6.47 1.64 -39.82
N ALA A 136 -7.75 1.91 -39.51
CA ALA A 136 -8.83 1.89 -40.49
C ALA A 136 -8.74 3.05 -41.48
N TYR A 137 -8.35 4.24 -41.03
CA TYR A 137 -8.09 5.40 -41.90
C TYR A 137 -6.89 5.15 -42.83
N GLU A 138 -5.78 4.65 -42.30
CA GLU A 138 -4.58 4.35 -43.11
C GLU A 138 -4.86 3.30 -44.21
N ARG A 139 -5.69 2.28 -43.92
CA ARG A 139 -6.13 1.32 -44.94
C ARG A 139 -6.98 1.98 -46.03
N ARG A 140 -7.87 2.89 -45.65
CA ARG A 140 -8.71 3.64 -46.59
C ARG A 140 -7.86 4.57 -47.46
N GLU A 141 -6.89 5.26 -46.88
CA GLU A 141 -5.95 6.11 -47.63
C GLU A 141 -5.15 5.30 -48.64
N LYS A 142 -4.53 4.18 -48.22
CA LYS A 142 -3.81 3.27 -49.14
C LYS A 142 -4.70 2.74 -50.27
N PHE A 143 -5.98 2.46 -49.99
CA PHE A 143 -6.92 2.03 -51.01
C PHE A 143 -7.27 3.14 -51.99
N VAL A 144 -7.45 4.37 -51.51
CA VAL A 144 -7.68 5.55 -52.35
C VAL A 144 -6.46 5.87 -53.20
N GLU A 145 -5.26 5.79 -52.64
CA GLU A 145 -3.99 6.00 -53.33
C GLU A 145 -3.79 4.99 -54.47
N LYS A 146 -3.99 3.69 -54.20
CA LYS A 146 -3.96 2.64 -55.24
C LYS A 146 -5.00 2.83 -56.35
N ARG A 147 -6.15 3.44 -56.06
CA ARG A 147 -7.15 3.77 -57.10
C ARG A 147 -6.78 5.01 -57.91
N LYS A 148 -6.02 5.95 -57.33
CA LYS A 148 -5.51 7.14 -58.04
C LYS A 148 -4.35 6.78 -58.97
N GLU A 149 -3.55 5.79 -58.62
CA GLU A 149 -2.53 5.16 -59.48
C GLU A 149 -3.14 4.25 -60.59
N GLY A 150 -4.34 4.59 -61.09
CA GLY A 150 -5.12 3.78 -62.03
C GLY A 150 -4.29 3.18 -63.17
N PRO A 151 -4.74 2.06 -63.78
CA PRO A 151 -3.91 1.18 -64.60
C PRO A 151 -3.11 1.98 -65.62
N HIS A 152 -1.81 2.13 -65.35
CA HIS A 152 -0.86 2.63 -66.32
C HIS A 152 -0.97 1.72 -67.54
N LYS A 153 -1.53 2.28 -68.61
CA LYS A 153 -1.72 1.75 -69.95
C LYS A 153 -0.88 0.51 -70.22
N VAL A 154 -1.53 -0.65 -70.26
CA VAL A 154 -1.08 -1.77 -71.09
C VAL A 154 -1.28 -1.29 -72.53
N ARG A 155 -0.22 -0.83 -73.18
CA ARG A 155 -0.19 -0.65 -74.63
C ARG A 155 1.16 -1.12 -75.16
#